data_AF-A0AAJ6HPZ6-F1
#
_entry.id   AF-A0AAJ6HPZ6-F1
#
_cell.length_a   1.000
_cell.length_b   1.000
_cell.length_c   1.000
_cell.angle_alpha   90.00
_cell.angle_beta   90.00
_cell.angle_gamma   90.00
#
_symmetry.space_group_name_H-M   'P 1'
#
loop_
_entity.id
_entity.type
_entity.pdbx_description
1 polymer ?
#
loop_
_entity_poly.entity_id
_entity_poly.type
_entity_poly.pdbx_seq_one_letter_code
_entity_poly.pdbx_strand_id
1 'polypeptide(L)'
;MSHTLLVWLVGGVLLVGAGLATTLAPARRARDRKRRTAWSAARAAIDSAAISRDAAPNPVPAAEHLLARAELIAAARGGVSAARTAEHQAQQADRLWRGHP
;
A
#
# COMPACT_ATOMS: atom_id res chain seq x y z
N MET A 1 -40.41 -17.60 -32.19
CA MET A 1 -40.48 -18.04 -30.78
C MET A 1 -39.11 -18.09 -30.08
N SER A 2 -38.00 -18.33 -30.79
CA SER A 2 -36.63 -18.37 -30.22
C SER A 2 -35.99 -17.00 -29.90
N HIS A 3 -36.34 -15.95 -30.65
CA HIS A 3 -35.75 -14.61 -30.46
C HIS A 3 -36.15 -13.95 -29.13
N THR A 4 -37.39 -14.13 -28.68
CA THR A 4 -37.89 -13.55 -27.43
C THR A 4 -37.19 -14.14 -26.21
N LEU A 5 -36.91 -15.45 -26.23
CA LEU A 5 -36.15 -16.14 -25.18
C LEU A 5 -34.69 -15.69 -25.14
N LEU A 6 -34.05 -15.51 -26.30
CA LEU A 6 -32.69 -14.96 -26.38
C LEU A 6 -32.60 -13.55 -25.81
N VAL A 7 -33.56 -12.67 -26.14
CA VAL A 7 -33.61 -11.30 -25.60
C VAL A 7 -33.75 -11.30 -24.08
N TRP A 8 -34.60 -12.16 -23.53
CA TRP A 8 -34.77 -12.30 -22.08
C TRP A 8 -33.53 -12.86 -21.39
N LEU A 9 -32.86 -13.84 -21.98
CA LEU A 9 -31.61 -14.39 -21.45
C LEU A 9 -30.49 -13.34 -21.46
N VAL A 10 -30.32 -12.62 -22.57
CA VAL A 10 -29.31 -11.56 -22.68
C VAL A 10 -29.61 -10.45 -21.67
N GLY A 11 -30.86 -10.01 -21.56
CA GLY A 11 -31.28 -9.01 -20.59
C GLY A 11 -31.05 -9.45 -19.14
N GLY A 12 -31.40 -10.70 -18.80
CA GLY A 12 -31.16 -11.27 -17.49
C GLY A 12 -29.69 -11.37 -17.14
N VAL A 13 -28.85 -11.84 -18.07
CA VAL A 13 -27.40 -11.90 -17.88
C VAL A 13 -26.80 -10.51 -17.72
N LEU A 14 -27.26 -9.51 -18.50
CA LEU A 14 -26.81 -8.13 -18.37
C LEU A 14 -27.16 -7.56 -16.98
N LEU A 15 -28.38 -7.81 -16.50
CA LEU A 15 -28.85 -7.31 -15.22
C LEU A 15 -28.07 -7.95 -14.05
N VAL A 16 -27.86 -9.27 -14.11
CA VAL A 16 -27.05 -10.01 -13.14
C VAL A 16 -25.60 -9.53 -13.19
N GLY A 17 -25.03 -9.36 -14.38
CA GLY A 17 -23.68 -8.85 -14.59
C GLY A 17 -23.50 -7.44 -14.04
N ALA A 18 -24.47 -6.55 -14.27
CA ALA A 18 -24.48 -5.19 -13.75
C ALA A 18 -24.58 -5.17 -12.21
N GLY A 19 -25.43 -6.01 -11.62
CA GLY A 19 -25.51 -6.16 -10.16
C GLY A 19 -24.21 -6.68 -9.55
N LEU A 20 -23.59 -7.68 -10.17
CA LEU A 20 -22.29 -8.20 -9.76
C LEU A 20 -21.19 -7.13 -9.87
N ALA A 21 -21.14 -6.40 -10.98
CA ALA A 21 -20.17 -5.33 -11.19
C ALA A 21 -20.33 -4.23 -10.14
N THR A 22 -21.57 -3.85 -9.82
CA THR A 22 -21.88 -2.79 -8.85
C THR A 22 -21.46 -3.16 -7.42
N THR A 23 -21.47 -4.44 -7.07
CA THR A 23 -21.07 -4.92 -5.73
C THR A 23 -19.58 -5.25 -5.61
N LEU A 24 -18.97 -5.84 -6.66
CA LEU A 24 -17.56 -6.26 -6.64
C LEU A 24 -16.58 -5.13 -6.95
N ALA A 25 -16.97 -4.17 -7.81
CA ALA A 25 -16.12 -3.02 -8.15
C ALA A 25 -15.73 -2.15 -6.92
N PRO A 26 -16.65 -1.76 -6.01
CA PRO A 26 -16.27 -0.94 -4.86
C PRO A 26 -15.37 -1.69 -3.88
N ALA A 27 -15.57 -2.99 -3.69
CA ALA A 27 -14.72 -3.81 -2.83
C ALA A 27 -13.28 -3.90 -3.37
N ARG A 28 -13.11 -4.06 -4.69
CA ARG A 28 -11.79 -4.04 -5.34
C ARG A 28 -11.13 -2.66 -5.24
N ARG A 29 -11.87 -1.59 -5.55
CA ARG A 29 -11.37 -0.22 -5.42
C ARG A 29 -10.96 0.13 -3.99
N ALA A 30 -11.71 -0.31 -2.99
CA ALA A 30 -11.36 -0.09 -1.59
C ALA A 30 -10.04 -0.77 -1.19
N ARG A 31 -9.80 -1.99 -1.68
CA ARG A 31 -8.52 -2.70 -1.46
C ARG A 31 -7.34 -2.01 -2.16
N ASP A 32 -7.54 -1.56 -3.39
CA ASP A 32 -6.50 -0.84 -4.14
C ASP A 32 -6.19 0.53 -3.52
N ARG A 33 -7.21 1.22 -3.00
CA ARG A 33 -7.01 2.47 -2.24
C ARG A 33 -6.23 2.20 -0.97
N LYS A 34 -6.61 1.20 -0.16
CA LYS A 34 -5.86 0.81 1.05
C LYS A 34 -4.40 0.49 0.74
N ARG A 35 -4.13 -0.25 -0.35
CA ARG A 35 -2.77 -0.55 -0.79
C ARG A 35 -2.01 0.70 -1.18
N ARG A 36 -2.61 1.61 -1.96
CA ARG A 36 -1.97 2.88 -2.35
C ARG A 36 -1.70 3.78 -1.16
N THR A 37 -2.65 3.92 -0.25
CA THR A 37 -2.50 4.72 0.97
C THR A 37 -1.43 4.15 1.90
N ALA A 38 -1.37 2.82 2.07
CA ALA A 38 -0.32 2.19 2.85
C ALA A 38 1.06 2.41 2.22
N TRP A 39 1.18 2.28 0.89
CA TRP A 39 2.43 2.54 0.18
C TRP A 39 2.83 4.01 0.20
N SER A 40 1.89 4.96 0.12
CA SER A 40 2.21 6.38 0.26
C SER A 40 2.68 6.72 1.67
N ALA A 41 2.06 6.15 2.70
CA ALA A 41 2.49 6.34 4.09
C ALA A 41 3.89 5.75 4.32
N ALA A 42 4.15 4.54 3.83
CA ALA A 42 5.48 3.92 3.89
C ALA A 42 6.54 4.76 3.18
N ARG A 43 6.24 5.29 1.98
CA ARG A 43 7.18 6.16 1.24
C ARG A 43 7.48 7.44 2.01
N ALA A 44 6.44 8.11 2.52
CA ALA A 44 6.60 9.32 3.33
C ALA A 44 7.42 9.07 4.60
N ALA A 45 7.24 7.93 5.25
CA ALA A 45 8.03 7.55 6.42
C ALA A 45 9.51 7.30 6.07
N ILE A 46 9.80 6.63 4.94
CA ILE A 46 11.18 6.43 4.46
C ILE A 46 11.84 7.77 4.13
N ASP A 47 11.14 8.66 3.43
CA ASP A 47 11.66 9.98 3.06
C ASP A 47 11.92 10.84 4.31
N SER A 48 11.00 10.82 5.29
CA SER A 48 11.20 11.48 6.59
C SER A 48 12.41 10.91 7.35
N ALA A 49 12.57 9.59 7.34
CA ALA A 49 13.69 8.92 7.99
C ALA A 49 15.03 9.28 7.32
N ALA A 50 15.06 9.40 5.99
CA ALA A 50 16.23 9.86 5.25
C ALA A 50 16.61 11.32 5.61
N ILE A 51 15.62 12.20 5.79
CA ILE A 51 15.88 13.57 6.27
C ILE A 51 16.49 13.55 7.68
N SER A 52 15.96 12.73 8.58
CA SER A 52 16.52 12.59 9.94
C SER A 52 17.93 12.01 9.94
N ARG A 53 18.23 11.07 9.02
CA ARG A 53 19.59 10.55 8.81
C ARG A 53 20.53 11.68 8.38
N ASP A 54 20.13 12.47 7.39
CA ASP A 54 20.96 13.54 6.84
C ASP A 54 21.11 14.71 7.84
N ALA A 55 20.19 14.84 8.80
CA ALA A 55 20.25 15.81 9.90
C ALA A 55 21.05 15.29 11.13
N ALA A 56 21.29 13.99 11.25
CA ALA A 56 22.00 13.42 12.38
C ALA A 56 23.51 13.65 12.24
N PRO A 57 24.19 14.22 13.26
CA PRO A 57 25.63 14.48 13.17
C PRO A 57 26.48 13.22 13.28
N ASN A 58 25.93 12.13 13.84
CA ASN A 58 26.63 10.86 13.98
C ASN A 58 25.82 9.72 13.34
N PRO A 59 26.48 8.80 12.61
CA PRO A 59 25.82 7.64 12.06
C PRO A 59 25.40 6.68 13.19
N VAL A 60 24.15 6.23 13.16
CA VAL A 60 23.59 5.25 14.11
C VAL A 60 23.38 3.92 13.36
N PRO A 61 24.29 2.93 13.48
CA PRO A 61 24.25 1.70 12.66
C PRO A 61 22.93 0.92 12.75
N ALA A 62 22.28 0.94 13.91
CA ALA A 62 20.99 0.31 14.10
C ALA A 62 19.86 0.98 13.29
N ALA A 63 19.89 2.31 13.21
CA ALA A 63 18.93 3.09 12.42
C ALA A 63 19.16 2.89 10.91
N GLU A 64 20.42 2.88 10.47
CA GLU A 64 20.79 2.57 9.08
C GLU A 64 20.29 1.19 8.64
N HIS A 65 20.49 0.18 9.49
CA HIS A 65 20.04 -1.18 9.19
C HIS A 65 18.50 -1.26 9.06
N LEU A 66 17.77 -0.54 9.92
CA LEU A 66 16.31 -0.47 9.86
C LEU A 66 15.82 0.24 8.59
N LEU A 67 16.45 1.36 8.22
CA LEU A 67 16.12 2.08 6.99
C LEU A 67 16.39 1.22 5.76
N ALA A 68 17.56 0.60 5.67
CA ALA A 68 17.91 -0.30 4.56
C ALA A 68 16.91 -1.46 4.42
N ARG A 69 16.43 -2.01 5.54
CA ARG A 69 15.41 -3.06 5.53
C ARG A 69 14.04 -2.55 5.05
N ALA A 70 13.65 -1.34 5.46
CA ALA A 70 12.44 -0.70 4.97
C ALA A 70 12.50 -0.47 3.45
N GLU A 71 13.65 -0.03 2.92
CA GLU A 71 13.89 0.17 1.50
C GLU A 71 13.84 -1.14 0.70
N LEU A 72 14.42 -2.23 1.22
CA LEU A 72 14.32 -3.55 0.59
C LEU A 72 12.88 -4.04 0.49
N ILE A 73 12.09 -3.85 1.55
CA ILE A 73 10.66 -4.18 1.54
C ILE A 73 9.91 -3.30 0.52
N ALA A 74 10.29 -2.02 0.43
CA ALA A 74 9.75 -1.10 -0.57
C ALA A 74 10.04 -1.53 -2.01
N ALA A 75 11.28 -1.95 -2.29
CA ALA A 75 11.70 -2.44 -3.59
C ALA A 75 10.93 -3.72 -4.00
N ALA A 76 10.61 -4.59 -3.05
CA ALA A 76 9.85 -5.81 -3.29
C ALA A 76 8.37 -5.58 -3.68
N ARG A 77 7.84 -4.35 -3.51
CA ARG A 77 6.47 -3.92 -3.93
C ARG A 77 5.33 -4.86 -3.49
N GLY A 78 5.44 -5.40 -2.28
CA GLY A 78 4.45 -6.29 -1.67
C GLY A 78 3.05 -5.70 -1.39
N GLY A 79 2.26 -6.45 -0.62
CA GLY A 79 0.91 -6.08 -0.22
C GLY A 79 0.85 -5.00 0.88
N VAL A 80 -0.36 -4.76 1.40
CA VAL A 80 -0.61 -3.79 2.49
C VAL A 80 0.21 -4.10 3.75
N SER A 81 0.38 -5.39 4.08
CA SER A 81 1.20 -5.81 5.23
C SER A 81 2.66 -5.41 5.05
N ALA A 82 3.25 -5.66 3.88
CA ALA A 82 4.62 -5.27 3.56
C ALA A 82 4.80 -3.75 3.64
N ALA A 83 3.86 -2.97 3.10
CA ALA A 83 3.90 -1.51 3.20
C ALA A 83 3.90 -1.04 4.68
N ARG A 84 3.04 -1.63 5.52
CA ARG A 84 3.01 -1.30 6.96
C ARG A 84 4.29 -1.71 7.69
N THR A 85 4.89 -2.84 7.33
CA THR A 85 6.18 -3.25 7.90
C THR A 85 7.29 -2.28 7.53
N ALA A 86 7.35 -1.84 6.26
CA ALA A 86 8.31 -0.83 5.81
C ALA A 86 8.11 0.50 6.54
N GLU A 87 6.86 0.97 6.66
CA GLU A 87 6.52 2.18 7.41
C GLU A 87 7.00 2.10 8.87
N HIS A 88 6.71 1.00 9.57
CA HIS A 88 7.09 0.83 10.96
C HIS A 88 8.62 0.80 11.15
N GLN A 89 9.35 0.15 10.24
CA GLN A 89 10.81 0.12 10.29
C GLN A 89 11.41 1.51 10.04
N ALA A 90 10.87 2.27 9.08
CA ALA A 90 11.32 3.64 8.83
C ALA A 90 11.03 4.57 10.03
N GLN A 91 9.86 4.45 10.66
CA GLN A 91 9.54 5.22 11.87
C GLN A 91 10.44 4.87 13.06
N GLN A 92 10.84 3.61 13.22
CA GLN A 92 11.77 3.21 14.26
C GLN A 92 13.17 3.79 14.00
N ALA A 93 13.66 3.76 12.76
CA ALA A 93 14.92 4.37 12.38
C ALA A 93 14.92 5.88 12.67
N ASP A 94 13.86 6.57 12.27
CA ASP A 94 13.66 8.00 12.51
C ASP A 94 13.65 8.35 14.01
N ARG A 95 12.98 7.54 14.85
CA ARG A 95 13.02 7.73 16.32
C ARG A 95 14.42 7.55 16.90
N LEU A 96 15.22 6.63 16.35
CA LEU A 96 16.60 6.43 16.81
C LEU A 96 17.47 7.64 16.46
N TRP A 97 17.39 8.16 15.23
CA TRP A 97 18.14 9.37 14.85
C TRP A 97 17.72 10.59 15.67
N ARG A 98 16.41 10.79 15.88
CA ARG A 98 15.93 11.90 16.73
C ARG A 98 16.28 11.75 18.21
N GLY A 99 16.50 10.52 18.68
CA GLY A 99 16.94 10.24 20.05
C GLY A 99 18.45 10.33 20.26
N HIS A 100 19.23 10.42 19.18
CA HIS A 100 20.69 10.54 19.19
C HIS A 100 21.14 11.80 18.43
N PRO A 101 20.81 13.01 18.95
CA PRO A 101 21.20 14.28 18.34
C PRO A 101 22.71 14.53 18.39
#